data_AF-A0A7Y5WQA8-F1
#
_entry.id   AF-A0A7Y5WQA8-F1
#
_cell.length_a   1.000
_cell.length_b   1.000
_cell.length_c   1.000
_cell.angle_alpha   90.00
_cell.angle_beta   90.00
_cell.angle_gamma   90.00
#
_symmetry.space_group_name_H-M   'P 1'
#
loop_
_entity.id
_entity.type
_entity.pdbx_description
1 polymer ?
#
loop_
_entity_poly.entity_id
_entity_poly.type
_entity_poly.pdbx_seq_one_letter_code
_entity_poly.pdbx_strand_id
1 'polypeptide(L)'
;MKPIIIPPSRAAGLLAALFVLSACSDQEIPNYNNPVIPVVVPSPAALQSQVSGIAAGDRENHAFQILIMETMGRDAYRIDAADPRYINNPLGQFNPSAFVTNFLWTSHYRTVRSANELVAGLAGSGFTATEVAGARGYARTMKALQYLRLIEMRDTIGVPIALGQGALDPLRCKPAVLAYISALLDSAATDLAAAGAAFAFVLPGGFRSNGTFDTPAGFLRFNRGLKAKNEVYRGFAAYAKSGTIDAAALNAALAALDASFASVGGNFRDGVYHVYSTASGDLLNQNFDASVHRANPKVVSEAEPGDLRLAKVRKDPAANISTEGVSSDYLFTIFSGPTAPIPLLINEELLLLRAEALWGLNRDAEALALANAVRTRSGGFATPKVLANYPTRLDLLREILRQKRYSLLYESPSRAVDYRMFGLWTELGAERTATNFGPMVVPIPEAEANARNNALTCTP
;
A
#
# COMPACT_ATOMS: atom_id res chain seq x y z
N MET A 1 78.09 55.96 -21.14
CA MET A 1 77.56 55.39 -22.40
C MET A 1 76.14 54.89 -22.13
N LYS A 2 75.22 55.21 -23.04
CA LYS A 2 73.78 54.88 -23.17
C LYS A 2 73.09 54.01 -22.08
N PRO A 3 71.88 54.41 -21.60
CA PRO A 3 71.05 53.58 -20.73
C PRO A 3 70.37 52.48 -21.55
N ILE A 4 70.31 51.26 -21.02
CA ILE A 4 69.38 50.23 -21.50
C ILE A 4 68.19 50.23 -20.56
N ILE A 5 67.08 50.76 -21.09
CA ILE A 5 65.74 50.68 -20.50
C ILE A 5 65.21 49.27 -20.79
N ILE A 6 64.93 48.49 -19.74
CA ILE A 6 64.13 47.26 -19.83
C ILE A 6 62.75 47.60 -19.24
N PRO A 7 61.64 47.36 -19.97
CA PRO A 7 60.30 47.82 -19.59
C PRO A 7 59.69 47.02 -18.42
N PRO A 8 58.76 47.62 -17.65
CA PRO A 8 58.10 46.98 -16.53
C PRO A 8 56.93 46.14 -17.04
N SER A 9 57.17 44.92 -17.51
CA SER A 9 56.06 44.08 -18.00
C SER A 9 56.17 42.59 -17.73
N ARG A 10 57.12 42.15 -16.89
CA ARG A 10 57.27 40.71 -16.57
C ARG A 10 57.32 40.35 -15.09
N ALA A 11 57.04 41.28 -14.19
CA ALA A 11 56.92 41.00 -12.76
C ALA A 11 55.47 40.97 -12.23
N ALA A 12 54.50 41.54 -12.97
CA ALA A 12 53.09 41.52 -12.57
C ALA A 12 52.31 40.26 -13.02
N GLY A 13 52.85 39.49 -13.98
CA GLY A 13 52.20 38.28 -14.50
C GLY A 13 52.36 37.04 -13.62
N LEU A 14 53.30 37.03 -12.67
CA LEU A 14 53.56 35.85 -11.83
C LEU A 14 52.88 35.89 -10.45
N LEU A 15 52.47 37.05 -9.94
CA LEU A 15 51.72 37.12 -8.67
C LEU A 15 50.20 37.02 -8.87
N ALA A 16 49.67 37.30 -10.06
CA ALA A 16 48.24 37.09 -10.37
C ALA A 16 47.93 35.63 -10.74
N ALA A 17 48.92 34.83 -11.13
CA ALA A 17 48.74 33.42 -11.46
C ALA A 17 48.74 32.48 -10.24
N LEU A 18 49.19 32.95 -9.07
CA LEU A 18 49.22 32.16 -7.83
C LEU A 18 47.98 32.31 -6.94
N PHE A 19 47.03 33.19 -7.28
CA PHE A 19 45.75 33.33 -6.56
C PHE A 19 44.54 32.71 -7.28
N VAL A 20 44.70 32.15 -8.49
CA VAL A 20 43.59 31.53 -9.24
C VAL A 20 43.46 30.02 -8.97
N LEU A 21 44.39 29.41 -8.23
CA LEU A 21 44.35 27.97 -7.91
C LEU A 21 43.66 27.61 -6.58
N SER A 22 43.01 28.57 -5.90
CA SER A 22 42.21 28.29 -4.69
C SER A 22 40.73 28.68 -4.78
N ALA A 23 40.26 29.14 -5.94
CA ALA A 23 38.90 29.70 -6.08
C ALA A 23 37.90 28.83 -6.86
N CYS A 24 38.23 27.56 -7.14
CA CYS A 24 37.27 26.57 -7.63
C CYS A 24 37.51 25.22 -6.95
N SER A 25 37.42 25.14 -5.62
CA SER A 25 36.73 23.97 -5.08
C SER A 25 35.26 24.26 -5.34
N ASP A 26 34.72 23.71 -6.42
CA ASP A 26 33.26 23.55 -6.51
C ASP A 26 32.89 22.93 -5.17
N GLN A 27 32.20 23.69 -4.32
CA GLN A 27 31.67 23.15 -3.09
C GLN A 27 30.72 22.09 -3.63
N GLU A 28 31.12 20.81 -3.54
CA GLU A 28 30.38 19.70 -4.11
C GLU A 28 28.97 19.86 -3.53
N ILE A 29 28.06 20.43 -4.32
CA ILE A 29 26.69 20.65 -3.89
C ILE A 29 26.19 19.23 -3.80
N PRO A 30 26.05 18.65 -2.59
CA PRO A 30 25.66 17.27 -2.49
C PRO A 30 24.35 17.18 -3.27
N ASN A 31 24.19 16.13 -4.07
CA ASN A 31 22.94 15.95 -4.78
C ASN A 31 21.83 15.81 -3.72
N TYR A 32 21.19 16.92 -3.34
CA TYR A 32 20.16 16.94 -2.31
C TYR A 32 18.94 16.13 -2.75
N ASN A 33 18.80 15.89 -4.06
CA ASN A 33 17.77 15.05 -4.66
C ASN A 33 18.16 13.55 -4.67
N ASN A 34 19.41 13.21 -4.37
CA ASN A 34 19.91 11.83 -4.25
C ASN A 34 21.09 11.75 -3.25
N PRO A 35 20.85 11.99 -1.94
CA PRO A 35 21.92 11.98 -0.95
C PRO A 35 22.58 10.59 -0.89
N VAL A 36 23.91 10.56 -0.74
CA VAL A 36 24.65 9.30 -0.56
C VAL A 36 24.18 8.65 0.73
N ILE A 37 23.56 7.48 0.62
CA ILE A 37 23.09 6.72 1.77
C ILE A 37 24.32 6.10 2.44
N PRO A 38 24.61 6.44 3.72
CA PRO A 38 25.74 5.89 4.42
C PRO A 38 25.68 4.36 4.45
N VAL A 39 26.81 3.69 4.19
CA VAL A 39 26.91 2.22 4.24
C VAL A 39 26.60 1.68 5.64
N VAL A 40 26.82 2.49 6.67
CA VAL A 40 26.47 2.23 8.08
C VAL A 40 25.66 3.42 8.58
N VAL A 41 24.55 3.18 9.30
CA VAL A 41 23.74 4.25 9.90
C VAL A 41 24.53 4.89 11.06
N PRO A 42 24.98 6.15 10.93
CA PRO A 42 26.01 6.69 11.82
C PRO A 42 25.47 7.34 13.11
N SER A 43 24.17 7.64 13.18
CA SER A 43 23.59 8.41 14.28
C SER A 43 22.08 8.21 14.42
N PRO A 44 21.48 8.52 15.60
CA PRO A 44 20.03 8.50 15.79
C PRO A 44 19.27 9.38 14.79
N ALA A 45 19.83 10.53 14.38
CA ALA A 45 19.22 11.39 13.37
C ALA A 45 19.18 10.73 11.98
N ALA A 46 20.24 10.01 11.60
CA ALA A 46 20.26 9.26 10.35
C ALA A 46 19.28 8.08 10.38
N LEU A 47 19.16 7.38 11.52
CA LEU A 47 18.14 6.35 11.72
C LEU A 47 16.73 6.92 11.57
N GLN A 48 16.44 8.03 12.24
CA GLN A 48 15.14 8.71 12.13
C GLN A 48 14.83 9.11 10.68
N SER A 49 15.80 9.65 9.95
CA SER A 49 15.63 10.04 8.55
C SER A 49 15.25 8.85 7.66
N GLN A 50 15.95 7.71 7.80
CA GLN A 50 15.64 6.50 7.04
C GLN A 50 14.27 5.90 7.39
N VAL A 51 13.91 5.86 8.67
CA VAL A 51 12.58 5.39 9.13
C VAL A 51 11.47 6.28 8.58
N SER A 52 11.62 7.59 8.70
CA SER A 52 10.68 8.58 8.16
C SER A 52 10.56 8.47 6.64
N GLY A 53 11.68 8.25 5.93
CA GLY A 53 11.70 8.04 4.48
C GLY A 53 10.91 6.81 4.04
N ILE A 54 11.04 5.69 4.76
CA ILE A 54 10.25 4.47 4.51
C ILE A 54 8.76 4.71 4.72
N ALA A 55 8.37 5.39 5.80
CA ALA A 55 6.97 5.70 6.08
C ALA A 55 6.39 6.66 5.03
N ALA A 56 7.16 7.68 4.63
CA ALA A 56 6.77 8.64 3.60
C ALA A 56 6.63 7.97 2.22
N GLY A 57 7.55 7.07 1.86
CA GLY A 57 7.49 6.31 0.61
C GLY A 57 6.25 5.41 0.52
N ASP A 58 5.85 4.75 1.62
CA ASP A 58 4.58 4.01 1.65
C ASP A 58 3.35 4.93 1.50
N ARG A 59 3.37 6.09 2.18
CA ARG A 59 2.27 7.06 2.19
C ARG A 59 2.03 7.71 0.84
N GLU A 60 3.09 7.99 0.09
CA GLU A 60 3.06 8.59 -1.26
C GLU A 60 2.14 7.81 -2.21
N ASN A 61 2.03 6.49 -1.99
CA ASN A 61 1.33 5.57 -2.90
C ASN A 61 -0.01 5.12 -2.39
N HIS A 62 -0.22 5.12 -1.07
CA HIS A 62 -1.40 4.53 -0.46
C HIS A 62 -2.70 5.07 -1.04
N ALA A 63 -2.83 6.40 -1.10
CA ALA A 63 -4.00 7.05 -1.67
C ALA A 63 -4.18 6.72 -3.17
N PHE A 64 -3.09 6.71 -3.93
CA PHE A 64 -3.10 6.44 -5.36
C PHE A 64 -3.45 4.98 -5.69
N GLN A 65 -2.90 4.03 -4.94
CA GLN A 65 -3.24 2.61 -5.06
C GLN A 65 -4.72 2.39 -4.76
N ILE A 66 -5.24 2.97 -3.68
CA ILE A 66 -6.68 2.92 -3.35
C ILE A 66 -7.50 3.46 -4.51
N LEU A 67 -7.18 4.64 -5.04
CA LEU A 67 -7.91 5.22 -6.16
C LEU A 67 -7.97 4.27 -7.37
N ILE A 68 -6.81 3.76 -7.81
CA ILE A 68 -6.75 2.91 -9.01
C ILE A 68 -7.47 1.58 -8.77
N MET A 69 -7.25 0.94 -7.63
CA MET A 69 -7.85 -0.35 -7.31
C MET A 69 -9.35 -0.26 -7.00
N GLU A 70 -9.83 0.82 -6.37
CA GLU A 70 -11.27 1.05 -6.16
C GLU A 70 -11.96 1.47 -7.46
N THR A 71 -11.24 2.09 -8.40
CA THR A 71 -11.77 2.28 -9.75
C THR A 71 -11.89 0.94 -10.47
N MET A 72 -10.85 0.10 -10.44
CA MET A 72 -10.92 -1.28 -10.92
C MET A 72 -12.04 -2.08 -10.21
N GLY A 73 -12.25 -1.84 -8.91
CA GLY A 73 -13.29 -2.45 -8.09
C GLY A 73 -14.69 -1.85 -8.24
N ARG A 74 -14.89 -0.83 -9.08
CA ARG A 74 -16.19 -0.16 -9.33
C ARG A 74 -16.80 0.54 -8.11
N ASP A 75 -15.95 1.12 -7.26
CA ASP A 75 -16.39 1.93 -6.12
C ASP A 75 -16.06 3.41 -6.27
N ALA A 76 -15.01 3.74 -7.02
CA ALA A 76 -14.55 5.10 -7.20
C ALA A 76 -14.31 5.43 -8.68
N TYR A 77 -14.30 6.72 -8.96
CA TYR A 77 -13.75 7.29 -10.18
C TYR A 77 -12.88 8.49 -9.82
N ARG A 78 -11.82 8.74 -10.58
CA ARG A 78 -11.33 10.10 -10.82
C ARG A 78 -11.71 10.52 -12.23
N ILE A 79 -12.73 11.37 -12.33
CA ILE A 79 -13.26 11.88 -13.59
C ILE A 79 -12.59 13.23 -13.83
N ASP A 80 -11.54 13.22 -14.64
CA ASP A 80 -10.74 14.40 -14.98
C ASP A 80 -10.58 14.48 -16.50
N ALA A 81 -11.15 15.50 -17.12
CA ALA A 81 -11.08 15.69 -18.57
C ALA A 81 -9.65 16.00 -19.06
N ALA A 82 -8.78 16.52 -18.19
CA ALA A 82 -7.39 16.79 -18.53
C ALA A 82 -6.52 15.52 -18.50
N ASP A 83 -6.96 14.48 -17.77
CA ASP A 83 -6.23 13.22 -17.69
C ASP A 83 -7.17 11.99 -17.73
N PRO A 84 -7.60 11.58 -18.94
CA PRO A 84 -8.52 10.45 -19.11
C PRO A 84 -7.91 9.10 -18.69
N ARG A 85 -6.59 9.04 -18.42
CA ARG A 85 -5.89 7.81 -18.04
C ARG A 85 -6.36 7.27 -16.68
N TYR A 86 -6.93 8.11 -15.82
CA TYR A 86 -7.54 7.70 -14.55
C TYR A 86 -8.81 6.86 -14.71
N ILE A 87 -9.45 6.91 -15.89
CA ILE A 87 -10.59 6.06 -16.25
C ILE A 87 -10.16 4.97 -17.22
N ASN A 88 -9.46 5.35 -18.28
CA ASN A 88 -9.17 4.46 -19.41
C ASN A 88 -8.26 3.29 -19.05
N ASN A 89 -7.33 3.49 -18.11
CA ASN A 89 -6.48 2.42 -17.62
C ASN A 89 -7.24 1.46 -16.69
N PRO A 90 -7.77 1.87 -15.52
CA PRO A 90 -8.40 0.94 -14.56
C PRO A 90 -9.76 0.38 -14.98
N LEU A 91 -10.47 1.00 -15.92
CA LEU A 91 -11.73 0.47 -16.47
C LEU A 91 -11.63 -0.02 -17.90
N GLY A 92 -10.50 0.18 -18.58
CA GLY A 92 -10.29 -0.23 -19.97
C GLY A 92 -9.05 -1.08 -20.13
N GLN A 93 -8.03 -0.53 -20.78
CA GLN A 93 -6.76 -1.18 -20.99
C GLN A 93 -5.66 -0.28 -20.46
N PHE A 94 -4.83 -0.83 -19.57
CA PHE A 94 -3.65 -0.12 -19.10
C PHE A 94 -2.65 0.09 -20.24
N ASN A 95 -2.18 1.33 -20.38
CA ASN A 95 -0.97 1.64 -21.12
C ASN A 95 0.28 1.37 -20.23
N PRO A 96 1.18 0.43 -20.59
CA PRO A 96 2.38 0.13 -19.80
C PRO A 96 3.37 1.29 -19.63
N SER A 97 3.36 2.27 -20.53
CA SER A 97 4.22 3.46 -20.50
C SER A 97 3.59 4.62 -19.71
N ALA A 98 2.30 4.52 -19.34
CA ALA A 98 1.61 5.57 -18.62
C ALA A 98 2.17 5.77 -17.21
N PHE A 99 2.17 7.02 -16.74
CA PHE A 99 2.60 7.33 -15.38
C PHE A 99 1.81 6.54 -14.32
N VAL A 100 0.52 6.25 -14.54
CA VAL A 100 -0.31 5.43 -13.63
C VAL A 100 0.34 4.06 -13.40
N THR A 101 0.82 3.42 -14.47
CA THR A 101 1.50 2.12 -14.40
C THR A 101 2.89 2.26 -13.77
N ASN A 102 3.67 3.24 -14.24
CA ASN A 102 5.04 3.47 -13.78
C ASN A 102 5.10 3.79 -12.28
N PHE A 103 4.26 4.71 -11.82
CA PHE A 103 4.23 5.18 -10.44
C PHE A 103 3.85 4.06 -9.49
N LEU A 104 2.85 3.23 -9.81
CA LEU A 104 2.47 2.05 -9.04
C LEU A 104 3.56 0.96 -8.98
N TRP A 105 4.71 1.12 -9.65
CA TRP A 105 5.83 0.18 -9.59
C TRP A 105 7.03 0.81 -8.89
N THR A 106 7.51 1.93 -9.44
CA THR A 106 8.79 2.53 -9.06
C THR A 106 8.78 2.99 -7.60
N SER A 107 7.66 3.52 -7.13
CA SER A 107 7.54 4.04 -5.78
C SER A 107 7.61 2.96 -4.69
N HIS A 108 6.98 1.80 -4.91
CA HIS A 108 7.08 0.66 -4.02
C HIS A 108 8.51 0.10 -4.02
N TYR A 109 9.17 -0.02 -5.17
CA TYR A 109 10.56 -0.48 -5.24
C TYR A 109 11.56 0.52 -4.64
N ARG A 110 11.31 1.83 -4.71
CA ARG A 110 12.07 2.83 -3.95
C ARG A 110 11.96 2.56 -2.45
N THR A 111 10.76 2.32 -1.94
CA THR A 111 10.53 2.02 -0.51
C THR A 111 11.14 0.67 -0.10
N VAL A 112 11.07 -0.35 -0.96
CA VAL A 112 11.75 -1.65 -0.75
C VAL A 112 13.27 -1.45 -0.67
N ARG A 113 13.83 -0.63 -1.55
CA ARG A 113 15.27 -0.30 -1.54
C ARG A 113 15.66 0.42 -0.25
N SER A 114 14.91 1.44 0.19
CA SER A 114 15.16 2.13 1.45
C SER A 114 15.11 1.20 2.66
N ALA A 115 14.18 0.23 2.66
CA ALA A 115 14.13 -0.79 3.71
C ALA A 115 15.35 -1.72 3.67
N ASN A 116 15.82 -2.12 2.49
CA ASN A 116 17.04 -2.92 2.34
C ASN A 116 18.27 -2.17 2.85
N GLU A 117 18.41 -0.90 2.47
CA GLU A 117 19.52 -0.04 2.87
C GLU A 117 19.53 0.21 4.37
N LEU A 118 18.37 0.42 5.00
CA LEU A 118 18.28 0.51 6.47
C LEU A 118 18.73 -0.80 7.12
N VAL A 119 18.25 -1.96 6.65
CA VAL A 119 18.66 -3.26 7.24
C VAL A 119 20.16 -3.50 7.09
N ALA A 120 20.74 -3.15 5.93
CA ALA A 120 22.17 -3.27 5.69
C ALA A 120 22.98 -2.31 6.58
N GLY A 121 22.58 -1.05 6.65
CA GLY A 121 23.29 -0.01 7.40
C GLY A 121 23.21 -0.15 8.92
N LEU A 122 22.27 -0.93 9.44
CA LEU A 122 22.24 -1.29 10.86
C LEU A 122 23.42 -2.22 11.23
N ALA A 123 23.98 -2.97 10.29
CA ALA A 123 25.16 -3.79 10.53
C ALA A 123 26.38 -2.89 10.78
N GLY A 124 27.06 -3.08 11.90
CA GLY A 124 28.22 -2.26 12.28
C GLY A 124 27.87 -0.86 12.80
N SER A 125 26.57 -0.55 12.99
CA SER A 125 26.14 0.69 13.64
C SER A 125 26.45 0.68 15.15
N GLY A 126 26.54 1.87 15.75
CA GLY A 126 26.79 2.03 17.20
C GLY A 126 25.57 1.84 18.10
N PHE A 127 24.42 1.43 17.55
CA PHE A 127 23.19 1.19 18.30
C PHE A 127 23.27 -0.10 19.11
N THR A 128 22.48 -0.18 20.18
CA THR A 128 22.35 -1.39 20.99
C THR A 128 21.66 -2.52 20.20
N ALA A 129 21.86 -3.77 20.63
CA ALA A 129 21.24 -4.92 19.99
C ALA A 129 19.70 -4.84 19.93
N THR A 130 19.06 -4.29 20.97
CA THR A 130 17.60 -4.10 21.03
C THR A 130 17.11 -3.01 20.09
N GLU A 131 17.88 -1.93 19.91
CA GLU A 131 17.53 -0.85 18.97
C GLU A 131 17.69 -1.31 17.52
N VAL A 132 18.78 -2.03 17.24
CA VAL A 132 19.02 -2.67 15.93
C VAL A 132 17.90 -3.66 15.61
N ALA A 133 17.46 -4.48 16.57
CA ALA A 133 16.35 -5.40 16.39
C ALA A 133 15.04 -4.65 16.09
N GLY A 134 14.72 -3.60 16.85
CA GLY A 134 13.53 -2.76 16.61
C GLY A 134 13.51 -2.12 15.22
N ALA A 135 14.62 -1.49 14.81
CA ALA A 135 14.73 -0.85 13.50
C ALA A 135 14.66 -1.85 12.34
N ARG A 136 15.29 -3.03 12.48
CA ARG A 136 15.24 -4.09 11.48
C ARG A 136 13.85 -4.70 11.35
N GLY A 137 13.16 -4.92 12.48
CA GLY A 137 11.78 -5.40 12.51
C GLY A 137 10.81 -4.45 11.83
N TYR A 138 10.96 -3.13 12.07
CA TYR A 138 10.22 -2.09 11.34
C TYR A 138 10.47 -2.17 9.83
N ALA A 139 11.74 -2.12 9.41
CA ALA A 139 12.12 -2.10 8.00
C ALA A 139 11.60 -3.32 7.23
N ARG A 140 11.74 -4.53 7.81
CA ARG A 140 11.27 -5.78 7.21
C ARG A 140 9.74 -5.84 7.11
N THR A 141 9.02 -5.32 8.12
CA THR A 141 7.55 -5.25 8.07
C THR A 141 7.08 -4.30 6.97
N MET A 142 7.68 -3.11 6.86
CA MET A 142 7.32 -2.15 5.81
C MET A 142 7.70 -2.65 4.42
N LYS A 143 8.81 -3.37 4.28
CA LYS A 143 9.19 -4.07 3.03
C LYS A 143 8.14 -5.12 2.66
N ALA A 144 7.66 -5.92 3.62
CA ALA A 144 6.60 -6.89 3.39
C ALA A 144 5.29 -6.22 2.93
N LEU A 145 4.93 -5.08 3.53
CA LEU A 145 3.78 -4.28 3.08
C LEU A 145 3.92 -3.82 1.62
N GLN A 146 5.10 -3.38 1.20
CA GLN A 146 5.33 -3.00 -0.21
C GLN A 146 5.09 -4.18 -1.17
N TYR A 147 5.61 -5.38 -0.84
CA TYR A 147 5.39 -6.56 -1.66
C TYR A 147 3.93 -7.01 -1.69
N LEU A 148 3.22 -6.89 -0.57
CA LEU A 148 1.79 -7.16 -0.51
C LEU A 148 1.03 -6.26 -1.50
N ARG A 149 1.29 -4.96 -1.48
CA ARG A 149 0.67 -3.98 -2.40
C ARG A 149 1.04 -4.23 -3.86
N LEU A 150 2.31 -4.55 -4.12
CA LEU A 150 2.80 -4.91 -5.45
C LEU A 150 2.04 -6.12 -6.00
N ILE A 151 1.87 -7.19 -5.21
CA ILE A 151 1.18 -8.41 -5.67
C ILE A 151 -0.34 -8.26 -5.70
N GLU A 152 -0.93 -7.38 -4.89
CA GLU A 152 -2.34 -6.98 -4.99
C GLU A 152 -2.65 -6.35 -6.36
N MET A 153 -1.69 -5.67 -6.99
CA MET A 153 -1.89 -5.07 -8.31
C MET A 153 -1.52 -6.00 -9.47
N ARG A 154 -0.47 -6.81 -9.34
CA ARG A 154 0.10 -7.60 -10.47
C ARG A 154 -0.39 -9.03 -10.50
N ASP A 155 -0.75 -9.58 -9.35
CA ASP A 155 -1.37 -10.89 -9.20
C ASP A 155 -0.68 -12.00 -10.01
N THR A 156 -1.35 -12.52 -11.04
CA THR A 156 -0.86 -13.59 -11.91
C THR A 156 0.40 -13.23 -12.69
N ILE A 157 0.70 -11.95 -12.91
CA ILE A 157 1.91 -11.51 -13.60
C ILE A 157 3.15 -11.67 -12.70
N GLY A 158 2.97 -11.67 -11.37
CA GLY A 158 4.07 -11.73 -10.42
C GLY A 158 4.92 -10.45 -10.37
N VAL A 159 5.94 -10.47 -9.51
CA VAL A 159 6.86 -9.35 -9.30
C VAL A 159 8.26 -9.86 -8.94
N PRO A 160 9.35 -9.13 -9.22
CA PRO A 160 10.66 -9.54 -8.76
C PRO A 160 10.78 -9.40 -7.24
N ILE A 161 11.45 -10.35 -6.60
CA ILE A 161 11.85 -10.19 -5.20
C ILE A 161 13.25 -9.58 -5.24
N ALA A 162 13.34 -8.28 -4.95
CA ALA A 162 14.59 -7.54 -4.91
C ALA A 162 15.46 -8.00 -3.72
N LEU A 163 16.36 -8.94 -4.00
CA LEU A 163 17.34 -9.49 -3.05
C LEU A 163 18.69 -8.78 -3.13
N GLY A 164 18.89 -7.94 -4.15
CA GLY A 164 20.12 -7.16 -4.33
C GLY A 164 21.31 -8.01 -4.76
N GLN A 165 21.06 -9.17 -5.39
CA GLN A 165 22.09 -10.15 -5.79
C GLN A 165 22.44 -10.08 -7.29
N GLY A 166 21.85 -9.17 -8.07
CA GLY A 166 22.09 -9.04 -9.51
C GLY A 166 21.59 -7.73 -10.12
N ALA A 167 21.75 -7.58 -11.44
CA ALA A 167 21.31 -6.39 -12.18
C ALA A 167 19.77 -6.31 -12.31
N LEU A 168 19.08 -7.45 -12.44
CA LEU A 168 17.61 -7.58 -12.45
C LEU A 168 17.20 -8.93 -11.85
N ASP A 169 16.57 -8.94 -10.67
CA ASP A 169 16.04 -10.16 -10.06
C ASP A 169 14.88 -10.74 -10.91
N PRO A 170 14.71 -12.08 -11.01
CA PRO A 170 13.66 -12.70 -11.82
C PRO A 170 12.26 -12.41 -11.27
N LEU A 171 11.27 -12.35 -12.16
CA LEU A 171 9.85 -12.26 -11.77
C LEU A 171 9.43 -13.55 -11.06
N ARG A 172 8.85 -13.42 -9.87
CA ARG A 172 8.31 -14.55 -9.10
C ARG A 172 6.80 -14.50 -9.11
N CYS A 173 6.18 -15.67 -9.33
CA CYS A 173 4.73 -15.78 -9.35
C CYS A 173 4.15 -15.53 -7.96
N LYS A 174 2.86 -15.16 -7.90
CA LYS A 174 2.15 -14.83 -6.66
C LYS A 174 2.40 -15.81 -5.50
N PRO A 175 2.37 -17.16 -5.68
CA PRO A 175 2.65 -18.08 -4.58
C PRO A 175 4.02 -17.89 -3.92
N ALA A 176 5.10 -17.75 -4.71
CA ALA A 176 6.44 -17.48 -4.16
C ALA A 176 6.54 -16.11 -3.49
N VAL A 177 5.92 -15.09 -4.07
CA VAL A 177 5.93 -13.73 -3.48
C VAL A 177 5.19 -13.73 -2.14
N LEU A 178 4.01 -14.36 -2.06
CA LEU A 178 3.27 -14.48 -0.79
C LEU A 178 4.01 -15.34 0.24
N ALA A 179 4.72 -16.39 -0.17
CA ALA A 179 5.58 -17.18 0.71
C ALA A 179 6.78 -16.37 1.23
N TYR A 180 7.37 -15.53 0.38
CA TYR A 180 8.43 -14.61 0.78
C TYR A 180 7.93 -13.56 1.79
N ILE A 181 6.77 -12.93 1.52
CA ILE A 181 6.13 -11.99 2.45
C ILE A 181 5.88 -12.67 3.80
N SER A 182 5.34 -13.89 3.77
CA SER A 182 5.07 -14.73 4.94
C SER A 182 6.32 -14.90 5.81
N ALA A 183 7.44 -15.34 5.23
CA ALA A 183 8.70 -15.57 5.92
C ALA A 183 9.36 -14.26 6.40
N LEU A 184 9.25 -13.18 5.60
CA LEU A 184 9.79 -11.86 5.95
C LEU A 184 9.06 -11.27 7.15
N LEU A 185 7.73 -11.42 7.22
CA LEU A 185 6.93 -10.99 8.36
C LEU A 185 7.30 -11.77 9.62
N ASP A 186 7.53 -13.09 9.53
CA ASP A 186 7.98 -13.90 10.68
C ASP A 186 9.38 -13.49 11.17
N SER A 187 10.30 -13.24 10.24
CA SER A 187 11.64 -12.71 10.58
C SER A 187 11.53 -11.35 11.30
N ALA A 188 10.65 -10.47 10.81
CA ALA A 188 10.38 -9.19 11.44
C ALA A 188 9.72 -9.33 12.81
N ALA A 189 8.84 -10.32 13.01
CA ALA A 189 8.24 -10.58 14.31
C ALA A 189 9.28 -11.03 15.35
N THR A 190 10.22 -11.89 14.96
CA THR A 190 11.35 -12.28 15.80
C THR A 190 12.20 -11.07 16.19
N ASP A 191 12.48 -10.18 15.24
CA ASP A 191 13.22 -8.94 15.51
C ASP A 191 12.47 -8.02 16.49
N LEU A 192 11.16 -7.84 16.31
CA LEU A 192 10.33 -7.00 17.18
C LEU A 192 10.18 -7.59 18.59
N ALA A 193 10.15 -8.91 18.72
CA ALA A 193 10.14 -9.59 20.02
C ALA A 193 11.49 -9.46 20.76
N ALA A 194 12.60 -9.32 20.03
CA ALA A 194 13.92 -9.07 20.58
C ALA A 194 14.23 -7.56 20.80
N ALA A 195 13.31 -6.67 20.41
CA ALA A 195 13.47 -5.24 20.61
C ALA A 195 13.15 -4.83 22.06
N GLY A 196 13.61 -3.65 22.45
CA GLY A 196 13.33 -3.07 23.78
C GLY A 196 11.87 -2.63 23.95
N ALA A 197 11.58 -1.95 25.04
CA ALA A 197 10.23 -1.43 25.31
C ALA A 197 9.81 -0.28 24.37
N ALA A 198 10.78 0.41 23.78
CA ALA A 198 10.58 1.55 22.88
C ALA A 198 11.50 1.46 21.66
N PHE A 199 11.10 2.09 20.55
CA PHE A 199 11.97 2.28 19.40
C PHE A 199 13.00 3.39 19.66
N ALA A 200 14.18 3.31 19.02
CA ALA A 200 15.17 4.39 18.98
C ALA A 200 14.83 5.52 17.98
N PHE A 201 13.59 5.53 17.51
CA PHE A 201 13.05 6.47 16.53
C PHE A 201 11.57 6.67 16.81
N VAL A 202 11.01 7.74 16.25
CA VAL A 202 9.60 8.09 16.37
C VAL A 202 8.88 7.74 15.07
N LEU A 203 7.72 7.07 15.20
CA LEU A 203 6.83 6.82 14.07
C LEU A 203 5.82 7.95 13.88
N PRO A 204 5.28 8.13 12.66
CA PRO A 204 4.20 9.10 12.41
C PRO A 204 3.01 8.90 13.34
N GLY A 205 2.29 9.99 13.64
CA GLY A 205 1.19 9.99 14.61
C GLY A 205 0.07 8.97 14.34
N GLY A 206 -0.12 8.55 13.07
CA GLY A 206 -1.09 7.53 12.72
C GLY A 206 -0.80 6.11 13.23
N PHE A 207 0.41 5.86 13.75
CA PHE A 207 0.74 4.64 14.49
C PHE A 207 0.28 4.68 15.96
N ARG A 208 -0.18 5.83 16.45
CA ARG A 208 -0.66 5.99 17.84
C ARG A 208 -2.02 6.66 17.99
N SER A 209 -2.66 7.07 16.89
CA SER A 209 -3.94 7.78 16.91
C SER A 209 -5.14 6.87 17.20
N ASN A 210 -5.06 5.60 16.81
CA ASN A 210 -6.15 4.61 16.93
C ASN A 210 -5.63 3.30 17.54
N GLY A 211 -4.78 3.41 18.55
CA GLY A 211 -4.12 2.28 19.22
C GLY A 211 -2.68 2.64 19.60
N THR A 212 -1.90 1.66 20.04
CA THR A 212 -0.49 1.85 20.40
C THR A 212 0.36 0.95 19.51
N PHE A 213 0.73 1.44 18.33
CA PHE A 213 1.55 0.73 17.35
C PHE A 213 2.92 1.38 17.12
N ASP A 214 3.26 2.41 17.91
CA ASP A 214 4.53 3.12 17.92
C ASP A 214 5.54 2.58 18.95
N THR A 215 5.28 1.39 19.49
CA THR A 215 6.21 0.61 20.32
C THR A 215 6.51 -0.72 19.64
N PRO A 216 7.62 -1.42 19.96
CA PRO A 216 7.91 -2.71 19.33
C PRO A 216 6.81 -3.76 19.54
N ALA A 217 6.25 -3.86 20.75
CA ALA A 217 5.15 -4.78 21.06
C ALA A 217 3.85 -4.40 20.32
N GLY A 218 3.56 -3.10 20.21
CA GLY A 218 2.44 -2.59 19.44
C GLY A 218 2.57 -2.87 17.95
N PHE A 219 3.71 -2.48 17.38
CA PHE A 219 4.04 -2.67 15.97
C PHE A 219 4.10 -4.16 15.59
N LEU A 220 4.48 -5.05 16.52
CA LEU A 220 4.37 -6.50 16.34
C LEU A 220 2.92 -6.93 16.06
N ARG A 221 1.93 -6.38 16.77
CA ARG A 221 0.51 -6.69 16.48
C ARG A 221 0.09 -6.22 15.09
N PHE A 222 0.59 -5.08 14.63
CA PHE A 222 0.39 -4.61 13.25
C PHE A 222 1.04 -5.57 12.22
N ASN A 223 2.29 -5.97 12.47
CA ASN A 223 2.98 -6.97 11.67
C ASN A 223 2.20 -8.30 11.59
N ARG A 224 1.63 -8.78 12.72
CA ARG A 224 0.79 -9.99 12.74
C ARG A 224 -0.54 -9.80 11.98
N GLY A 225 -1.12 -8.60 12.00
CA GLY A 225 -2.26 -8.26 11.14
C GLY A 225 -1.93 -8.35 9.64
N LEU A 226 -0.77 -7.84 9.22
CA LEU A 226 -0.30 -7.99 7.83
C LEU A 226 -0.02 -9.46 7.48
N LYS A 227 0.52 -10.25 8.43
CA LYS A 227 0.71 -11.69 8.26
C LYS A 227 -0.62 -12.38 8.02
N ALA A 228 -1.63 -12.10 8.84
CA ALA A 228 -2.97 -12.62 8.65
C ALA A 228 -3.52 -12.36 7.25
N LYS A 229 -3.45 -11.10 6.80
CA LYS A 229 -3.89 -10.71 5.45
C LYS A 229 -3.15 -11.49 4.36
N ASN A 230 -1.82 -11.61 4.46
CA ASN A 230 -1.02 -12.39 3.53
C ASN A 230 -1.40 -13.89 3.54
N GLU A 231 -1.61 -14.47 4.71
CA GLU A 231 -2.00 -15.89 4.84
C GLU A 231 -3.40 -16.18 4.29
N VAL A 232 -4.35 -15.24 4.39
CA VAL A 232 -5.64 -15.34 3.67
C VAL A 232 -5.40 -15.40 2.16
N TYR A 233 -4.56 -14.52 1.61
CA TYR A 233 -4.22 -14.54 0.19
C TYR A 233 -3.51 -15.84 -0.23
N ARG A 234 -2.69 -16.43 0.64
CA ARG A 234 -2.08 -17.75 0.41
C ARG A 234 -3.14 -18.85 0.40
N GLY A 235 -4.05 -18.83 1.38
CA GLY A 235 -5.17 -19.74 1.51
C GLY A 235 -6.04 -19.83 0.26
N PHE A 236 -6.26 -18.69 -0.40
CA PHE A 236 -7.11 -18.60 -1.59
C PHE A 236 -6.34 -18.40 -2.90
N ALA A 237 -5.02 -18.55 -2.92
CA ALA A 237 -4.19 -18.24 -4.09
C ALA A 237 -4.59 -19.01 -5.37
N ALA A 238 -5.12 -20.22 -5.22
CA ALA A 238 -5.59 -21.07 -6.32
C ALA A 238 -7.12 -21.12 -6.47
N TYR A 239 -7.87 -20.42 -5.62
CA TYR A 239 -9.31 -20.58 -5.52
C TYR A 239 -10.04 -20.21 -6.82
N ALA A 240 -9.79 -19.04 -7.40
CA ALA A 240 -10.42 -18.63 -8.67
C ALA A 240 -10.12 -19.59 -9.83
N LYS A 241 -8.96 -20.27 -9.82
CA LYS A 241 -8.53 -21.16 -10.91
C LYS A 241 -9.09 -22.56 -10.78
N SER A 242 -9.15 -23.11 -9.56
CA SER A 242 -9.46 -24.54 -9.35
C SER A 242 -10.37 -24.82 -8.16
N GLY A 243 -10.85 -23.80 -7.45
CA GLY A 243 -11.60 -23.95 -6.19
C GLY A 243 -10.73 -24.46 -5.04
N THR A 244 -9.42 -24.59 -5.22
CA THR A 244 -8.51 -25.14 -4.21
C THR A 244 -8.25 -24.13 -3.11
N ILE A 245 -8.40 -24.58 -1.86
CA ILE A 245 -8.13 -23.81 -0.64
C ILE A 245 -6.97 -24.46 0.11
N ASP A 246 -5.96 -23.67 0.46
CA ASP A 246 -4.88 -24.07 1.36
C ASP A 246 -5.32 -23.86 2.82
N ALA A 247 -5.86 -24.92 3.43
CA ALA A 247 -6.30 -24.90 4.81
C ALA A 247 -5.16 -24.66 5.81
N ALA A 248 -3.91 -25.01 5.49
CA ALA A 248 -2.78 -24.75 6.37
C ALA A 248 -2.47 -23.25 6.43
N ALA A 249 -2.49 -22.57 5.27
CA ALA A 249 -2.38 -21.12 5.21
C ALA A 249 -3.54 -20.43 5.94
N LEU A 250 -4.79 -20.90 5.79
CA LEU A 250 -5.92 -20.31 6.52
C LEU A 250 -5.82 -20.50 8.04
N ASN A 251 -5.34 -21.64 8.52
CA ASN A 251 -5.05 -21.82 9.95
C ASN A 251 -3.91 -20.90 10.43
N ALA A 252 -2.87 -20.70 9.61
CA ALA A 252 -1.83 -19.71 9.90
C ALA A 252 -2.39 -18.28 9.92
N ALA A 253 -3.37 -17.96 9.08
CA ALA A 253 -4.08 -16.69 9.10
C ALA A 253 -4.82 -16.49 10.43
N LEU A 254 -5.57 -17.49 10.91
CA LEU A 254 -6.26 -17.44 12.20
C LEU A 254 -5.28 -17.24 13.37
N ALA A 255 -4.16 -17.98 13.39
CA ALA A 255 -3.13 -17.81 14.42
C ALA A 255 -2.49 -16.41 14.40
N ALA A 256 -2.24 -15.86 13.20
CA ALA A 256 -1.73 -14.50 13.06
C ALA A 256 -2.77 -13.45 13.48
N LEU A 257 -4.07 -13.69 13.23
CA LEU A 257 -5.16 -12.84 13.71
C LEU A 257 -5.26 -12.84 15.24
N ASP A 258 -5.12 -14.01 15.87
CA ASP A 258 -5.10 -14.12 17.34
C ASP A 258 -3.90 -13.38 17.97
N ALA A 259 -2.77 -13.34 17.26
CA ALA A 259 -1.58 -12.59 17.68
C ALA A 259 -1.61 -11.09 17.29
N SER A 260 -2.65 -10.65 16.57
CA SER A 260 -2.80 -9.27 16.09
C SER A 260 -3.60 -8.40 17.07
N PHE A 261 -4.11 -7.27 16.58
CA PHE A 261 -5.04 -6.40 17.31
C PHE A 261 -6.52 -6.66 16.95
N ALA A 262 -6.81 -7.72 16.20
CA ALA A 262 -8.18 -8.11 15.85
C ALA A 262 -9.01 -8.39 17.11
N SER A 263 -10.15 -7.73 17.25
CA SER A 263 -11.04 -7.85 18.40
C SER A 263 -12.50 -7.59 18.02
N VAL A 264 -13.34 -8.60 18.20
CA VAL A 264 -14.79 -8.50 17.95
C VAL A 264 -15.46 -7.49 18.88
N GLY A 265 -14.95 -7.34 20.11
CA GLY A 265 -15.44 -6.36 21.09
C GLY A 265 -14.74 -5.00 21.02
N GLY A 266 -13.63 -4.89 20.27
CA GLY A 266 -12.85 -3.65 20.14
C GLY A 266 -13.51 -2.61 19.24
N ASN A 267 -12.91 -1.42 19.16
CA ASN A 267 -13.33 -0.42 18.18
C ASN A 267 -12.88 -0.89 16.79
N PHE A 268 -13.80 -0.88 15.84
CA PHE A 268 -13.55 -1.33 14.47
C PHE A 268 -12.55 -0.45 13.72
N ARG A 269 -12.38 0.79 14.18
CA ARG A 269 -11.42 1.76 13.65
C ARG A 269 -10.07 1.74 14.38
N ASP A 270 -9.88 0.85 15.34
CA ASP A 270 -8.55 0.60 15.91
C ASP A 270 -7.61 0.08 14.80
N GLY A 271 -6.40 0.64 14.71
CA GLY A 271 -5.46 0.28 13.66
C GLY A 271 -4.42 1.35 13.36
N VAL A 272 -3.67 1.13 12.29
CA VAL A 272 -2.61 2.02 11.82
C VAL A 272 -3.11 2.87 10.67
N TYR A 273 -2.75 4.15 10.68
CA TYR A 273 -3.18 5.14 9.70
C TYR A 273 -2.00 5.89 9.09
N HIS A 274 -2.16 6.32 7.85
CA HIS A 274 -1.37 7.39 7.26
C HIS A 274 -1.99 8.70 7.65
N VAL A 275 -1.15 9.60 8.16
CA VAL A 275 -1.53 10.98 8.49
C VAL A 275 -0.93 11.92 7.45
N TYR A 276 -1.66 13.01 7.20
CA TYR A 276 -1.35 14.00 6.19
C TYR A 276 -1.34 15.39 6.83
N SER A 277 -0.57 16.32 6.28
CA SER A 277 -0.50 17.68 6.82
C SER A 277 -0.22 18.71 5.73
N THR A 278 -0.60 19.95 6.00
CA THR A 278 -0.28 21.11 5.16
C THR A 278 1.07 21.72 5.52
N ALA A 279 1.89 21.06 6.35
CA ALA A 279 3.22 21.53 6.67
C ALA A 279 4.09 21.55 5.40
N SER A 280 4.99 22.53 5.31
CA SER A 280 5.88 22.65 4.15
C SER A 280 6.68 21.38 3.93
N GLY A 281 6.62 20.83 2.71
CA GLY A 281 7.32 19.60 2.34
C GLY A 281 6.60 18.30 2.74
N ASP A 282 5.42 18.37 3.34
CA ASP A 282 4.59 17.20 3.63
C ASP A 282 3.53 16.94 2.53
N LEU A 283 2.91 15.76 2.57
CA LEU A 283 1.87 15.33 1.62
C LEU A 283 0.47 15.62 2.15
N LEU A 284 -0.39 16.04 1.23
CA LEU A 284 -1.84 16.04 1.41
C LEU A 284 -2.39 14.65 1.04
N ASN A 285 -3.48 14.25 1.69
CA ASN A 285 -4.35 13.21 1.17
C ASN A 285 -4.90 13.75 -0.16
N GLN A 286 -4.73 13.04 -1.28
CA GLN A 286 -5.23 13.48 -2.59
C GLN A 286 -6.66 13.00 -2.86
N ASN A 287 -7.13 11.98 -2.14
CA ASN A 287 -8.44 11.37 -2.34
C ASN A 287 -9.59 12.20 -1.74
N PHE A 288 -9.30 13.30 -1.03
CA PHE A 288 -10.31 14.26 -0.56
C PHE A 288 -10.84 15.18 -1.69
N ASP A 289 -10.16 15.25 -2.83
CA ASP A 289 -10.45 16.25 -3.86
C ASP A 289 -11.77 15.93 -4.59
N ALA A 290 -12.84 16.49 -4.06
CA ALA A 290 -14.20 16.39 -4.57
C ALA A 290 -14.41 17.14 -5.89
N SER A 291 -13.41 17.80 -6.49
CA SER A 291 -13.56 18.38 -7.83
C SER A 291 -13.57 17.29 -8.91
N VAL A 292 -12.76 16.23 -8.74
CA VAL A 292 -12.59 15.15 -9.73
C VAL A 292 -12.87 13.75 -9.19
N HIS A 293 -12.76 13.52 -7.87
CA HIS A 293 -13.05 12.21 -7.29
C HIS A 293 -14.55 12.05 -7.04
N ARG A 294 -15.11 10.92 -7.49
CA ARG A 294 -16.53 10.59 -7.35
C ARG A 294 -16.69 9.15 -6.88
N ALA A 295 -17.71 8.89 -6.08
CA ALA A 295 -18.15 7.52 -5.86
C ALA A 295 -18.82 7.00 -7.15
N ASN A 296 -18.57 5.74 -7.49
CA ASN A 296 -19.30 5.10 -8.57
C ASN A 296 -20.79 4.97 -8.15
N PRO A 297 -21.77 5.31 -9.01
CA PRO A 297 -23.19 5.14 -8.68
C PRO A 297 -23.58 3.74 -8.18
N LYS A 298 -22.83 2.70 -8.58
CA LYS A 298 -22.96 1.32 -8.09
C LYS A 298 -22.79 1.18 -6.58
N VAL A 299 -22.03 2.06 -5.93
CA VAL A 299 -21.92 2.11 -4.47
C VAL A 299 -23.28 2.27 -3.81
N VAL A 300 -24.14 3.10 -4.39
CA VAL A 300 -25.46 3.38 -3.82
C VAL A 300 -26.49 2.38 -4.32
N SER A 301 -26.46 2.02 -5.61
CA SER A 301 -27.48 1.12 -6.18
C SER A 301 -27.34 -0.35 -5.74
N GLU A 302 -26.15 -0.79 -5.34
CA GLU A 302 -25.89 -2.16 -4.88
C GLU A 302 -25.89 -2.31 -3.36
N ALA A 303 -26.15 -1.21 -2.62
CA ALA A 303 -26.18 -1.24 -1.17
C ALA A 303 -27.47 -1.89 -0.66
N GLU A 304 -27.39 -2.58 0.47
CA GLU A 304 -28.62 -3.00 1.15
C GLU A 304 -29.32 -1.75 1.70
N PRO A 305 -30.63 -1.57 1.44
CA PRO A 305 -31.36 -0.43 1.96
C PRO A 305 -31.21 -0.30 3.48
N GLY A 306 -30.84 0.91 3.95
CA GLY A 306 -30.63 1.20 5.36
C GLY A 306 -29.20 1.01 5.87
N ASP A 307 -28.24 0.63 5.03
CA ASP A 307 -26.83 0.53 5.45
C ASP A 307 -26.26 1.90 5.83
N LEU A 308 -25.95 2.10 7.12
CA LEU A 308 -25.44 3.37 7.64
C LEU A 308 -24.07 3.76 7.08
N ARG A 309 -23.30 2.81 6.52
CA ARG A 309 -21.99 3.11 5.92
C ARG A 309 -22.11 3.91 4.63
N LEU A 310 -23.30 3.99 4.03
CA LEU A 310 -23.56 4.92 2.92
C LEU A 310 -23.40 6.40 3.32
N ALA A 311 -23.33 6.71 4.61
CA ALA A 311 -22.97 8.06 5.08
C ALA A 311 -21.59 8.54 4.57
N LYS A 312 -20.75 7.63 4.05
CA LYS A 312 -19.47 7.91 3.37
C LYS A 312 -19.62 8.54 1.97
N VAL A 313 -20.84 8.58 1.45
CA VAL A 313 -21.16 9.12 0.12
C VAL A 313 -22.37 10.04 0.22
N ARG A 314 -22.33 11.16 -0.50
CA ARG A 314 -23.43 12.12 -0.61
C ARG A 314 -23.75 12.37 -2.08
N LYS A 315 -25.04 12.32 -2.44
CA LYS A 315 -25.49 12.74 -3.77
C LYS A 315 -25.54 14.26 -3.86
N ASP A 316 -25.07 14.80 -4.98
CA ASP A 316 -25.11 16.21 -5.32
C ASP A 316 -25.30 16.40 -6.83
N PRO A 317 -26.55 16.50 -7.32
CA PRO A 317 -26.83 16.61 -8.76
C PRO A 317 -26.13 17.79 -9.44
N ALA A 318 -25.83 18.87 -8.71
CA ALA A 318 -25.11 20.03 -9.24
C ALA A 318 -23.61 19.76 -9.45
N ALA A 319 -23.07 18.71 -8.82
CA ALA A 319 -21.67 18.29 -8.93
C ALA A 319 -21.44 17.13 -9.92
N ASN A 320 -22.41 16.86 -10.80
CA ASN A 320 -22.27 15.84 -11.83
C ASN A 320 -21.09 16.16 -12.76
N ILE A 321 -20.21 15.18 -12.92
CA ILE A 321 -19.15 15.22 -13.93
C ILE A 321 -19.18 13.95 -14.76
N SER A 322 -18.85 14.09 -16.04
CA SER A 322 -18.98 13.03 -17.03
C SER A 322 -17.87 13.13 -18.08
N THR A 323 -17.09 12.06 -18.24
CA THR A 323 -16.12 11.90 -19.33
C THR A 323 -15.78 10.41 -19.51
N GLU A 324 -15.17 10.04 -20.63
CA GLU A 324 -14.68 8.66 -20.89
C GLU A 324 -15.72 7.53 -20.73
N GLY A 325 -17.01 7.87 -20.92
CA GLY A 325 -18.12 6.92 -20.80
C GLY A 325 -18.54 6.61 -19.35
N VAL A 326 -18.11 7.42 -18.37
CA VAL A 326 -18.57 7.35 -16.97
C VAL A 326 -19.13 8.69 -16.53
N SER A 327 -20.07 8.67 -15.58
CA SER A 327 -20.66 9.86 -14.97
C SER A 327 -20.98 9.59 -13.51
N SER A 328 -20.82 10.60 -12.66
CA SER A 328 -21.28 10.51 -11.28
C SER A 328 -21.54 11.89 -10.67
N ASP A 329 -22.63 11.97 -9.92
CA ASP A 329 -23.01 13.06 -9.03
C ASP A 329 -22.88 12.68 -7.55
N TYR A 330 -22.19 11.56 -7.25
CA TYR A 330 -21.93 11.12 -5.88
C TYR A 330 -20.54 11.52 -5.42
N LEU A 331 -20.49 12.25 -4.31
CA LEU A 331 -19.27 12.74 -3.67
C LEU A 331 -18.90 11.88 -2.47
N PHE A 332 -17.62 11.59 -2.30
CA PHE A 332 -17.13 11.00 -1.06
C PHE A 332 -17.15 12.04 0.06
N THR A 333 -17.62 11.63 1.24
CA THR A 333 -17.62 12.44 2.47
C THR A 333 -16.65 11.89 3.52
N ILE A 334 -16.02 10.74 3.23
CA ILE A 334 -15.16 10.02 4.15
C ILE A 334 -13.86 10.75 4.49
N PHE A 335 -13.30 11.49 3.52
CA PHE A 335 -12.15 12.35 3.72
C PHE A 335 -12.63 13.80 3.82
N SER A 336 -12.78 14.29 5.04
CA SER A 336 -13.33 15.63 5.34
C SER A 336 -12.43 16.80 4.90
N GLY A 337 -11.19 16.53 4.49
CA GLY A 337 -10.25 17.53 4.04
C GLY A 337 -8.90 16.94 3.63
N PRO A 338 -7.96 17.80 3.19
CA PRO A 338 -6.67 17.37 2.65
C PRO A 338 -5.74 16.71 3.68
N THR A 339 -6.07 16.80 4.97
CA THR A 339 -5.30 16.18 6.06
C THR A 339 -5.99 14.94 6.64
N ALA A 340 -7.15 14.56 6.10
CA ALA A 340 -7.89 13.40 6.59
C ALA A 340 -7.04 12.13 6.48
N PRO A 341 -6.88 11.36 7.58
CA PRO A 341 -6.04 10.17 7.57
C PRO A 341 -6.68 9.04 6.76
N ILE A 342 -5.84 8.14 6.23
CA ILE A 342 -6.30 6.94 5.51
C ILE A 342 -5.77 5.71 6.25
N PRO A 343 -6.62 4.71 6.58
CA PRO A 343 -6.17 3.51 7.28
C PRO A 343 -5.21 2.68 6.41
N LEU A 344 -4.16 2.11 7.01
CA LEU A 344 -3.34 1.06 6.40
C LEU A 344 -3.91 -0.32 6.68
N LEU A 345 -4.39 -0.53 7.91
CA LEU A 345 -5.00 -1.77 8.38
C LEU A 345 -5.79 -1.47 9.66
N ILE A 346 -7.04 -1.90 9.70
CA ILE A 346 -7.95 -1.67 10.84
C ILE A 346 -8.56 -2.98 11.33
N ASN A 347 -9.05 -2.95 12.56
CA ASN A 347 -9.66 -4.09 13.22
C ASN A 347 -10.84 -4.65 12.41
N GLU A 348 -11.67 -3.78 11.83
CA GLU A 348 -12.80 -4.21 10.99
C GLU A 348 -12.37 -5.08 9.79
N GLU A 349 -11.28 -4.69 9.10
CA GLU A 349 -10.70 -5.48 8.01
C GLU A 349 -10.21 -6.83 8.53
N LEU A 350 -9.55 -6.87 9.69
CA LEU A 350 -9.07 -8.11 10.29
C LEU A 350 -10.20 -9.08 10.67
N LEU A 351 -11.33 -8.58 11.15
CA LEU A 351 -12.50 -9.41 11.44
C LEU A 351 -13.12 -10.01 10.18
N LEU A 352 -13.13 -9.26 9.07
CA LEU A 352 -13.65 -9.73 7.80
C LEU A 352 -12.68 -10.71 7.11
N LEU A 353 -11.37 -10.49 7.24
CA LEU A 353 -10.35 -11.49 6.87
C LEU A 353 -10.49 -12.78 7.69
N ARG A 354 -10.80 -12.67 8.99
CA ARG A 354 -11.11 -13.83 9.84
C ARG A 354 -12.36 -14.57 9.33
N ALA A 355 -13.41 -13.83 8.94
CA ALA A 355 -14.62 -14.42 8.38
C ALA A 355 -14.33 -15.17 7.07
N GLU A 356 -13.53 -14.59 6.17
CA GLU A 356 -13.08 -15.25 4.94
C GLU A 356 -12.30 -16.54 5.25
N ALA A 357 -11.35 -16.51 6.19
CA ALA A 357 -10.59 -17.70 6.58
C ALA A 357 -11.47 -18.80 7.18
N LEU A 358 -12.41 -18.44 8.07
CA LEU A 358 -13.37 -19.38 8.65
C LEU A 358 -14.27 -19.98 7.58
N TRP A 359 -14.74 -19.18 6.64
CA TRP A 359 -15.47 -19.65 5.47
C TRP A 359 -14.60 -20.64 4.68
N GLY A 360 -13.34 -20.33 4.36
CA GLY A 360 -12.48 -21.27 3.64
C GLY A 360 -12.25 -22.60 4.37
N LEU A 361 -12.35 -22.60 5.70
CA LEU A 361 -12.23 -23.77 6.58
C LEU A 361 -13.56 -24.49 6.85
N ASN A 362 -14.64 -24.17 6.12
CA ASN A 362 -15.99 -24.73 6.30
C ASN A 362 -16.61 -24.43 7.68
N ARG A 363 -16.25 -23.32 8.31
CA ARG A 363 -16.76 -22.84 9.62
C ARG A 363 -17.78 -21.72 9.42
N ASP A 364 -18.81 -22.00 8.62
CA ASP A 364 -19.74 -21.01 8.09
C ASP A 364 -20.53 -20.25 9.17
N ALA A 365 -20.93 -20.92 10.25
CA ALA A 365 -21.63 -20.29 11.36
C ALA A 365 -20.76 -19.21 12.06
N GLU A 366 -19.47 -19.49 12.21
CA GLU A 366 -18.52 -18.56 12.84
C GLU A 366 -18.16 -17.41 11.90
N ALA A 367 -18.00 -17.71 10.60
CA ALA A 367 -17.81 -16.69 9.57
C ALA A 367 -19.00 -15.71 9.52
N LEU A 368 -20.23 -16.24 9.53
CA LEU A 368 -21.45 -15.43 9.55
C LEU A 368 -21.59 -14.62 10.84
N ALA A 369 -21.16 -15.15 11.99
CA ALA A 369 -21.19 -14.41 13.25
C ALA A 369 -20.33 -13.13 13.18
N LEU A 370 -19.14 -13.20 12.58
CA LEU A 370 -18.27 -12.04 12.36
C LEU A 370 -18.87 -11.05 11.36
N ALA A 371 -19.41 -11.54 10.24
CA ALA A 371 -20.11 -10.69 9.28
C ALA A 371 -21.31 -9.98 9.92
N ASN A 372 -22.07 -10.66 10.78
CA ASN A 372 -23.17 -10.08 11.53
C ASN A 372 -22.73 -9.04 12.57
N ALA A 373 -21.58 -9.23 13.21
CA ALA A 373 -21.03 -8.23 14.12
C ALA A 373 -20.73 -6.91 13.37
N VAL A 374 -20.12 -7.00 12.18
CA VAL A 374 -19.85 -5.85 11.30
C VAL A 374 -21.15 -5.24 10.79
N ARG A 375 -22.05 -6.07 10.29
CA ARG A 375 -23.37 -5.69 9.79
C ARG A 375 -24.16 -4.89 10.83
N THR A 376 -24.16 -5.33 12.07
CA THR A 376 -24.93 -4.68 13.15
C THR A 376 -24.28 -3.38 13.59
N ARG A 377 -22.97 -3.42 13.89
CA ARG A 377 -22.27 -2.28 14.51
C ARG A 377 -21.89 -1.18 13.51
N SER A 378 -21.45 -1.54 12.31
CA SER A 378 -21.10 -0.57 11.26
C SER A 378 -22.25 -0.32 10.32
N GLY A 379 -22.94 -1.38 9.88
CA GLY A 379 -24.06 -1.26 8.95
C GLY A 379 -25.35 -0.75 9.59
N GLY A 380 -25.46 -0.78 10.92
CA GLY A 380 -26.63 -0.29 11.65
C GLY A 380 -27.87 -1.18 11.56
N PHE A 381 -27.75 -2.40 11.05
CA PHE A 381 -28.88 -3.31 10.92
C PHE A 381 -29.23 -3.95 12.26
N ALA A 382 -30.46 -3.78 12.72
CA ALA A 382 -30.95 -4.41 13.96
C ALA A 382 -31.09 -5.93 13.86
N THR A 383 -31.32 -6.46 12.65
CA THR A 383 -31.56 -7.89 12.43
C THR A 383 -30.31 -8.57 11.84
N PRO A 384 -29.68 -9.51 12.56
CA PRO A 384 -28.61 -10.34 12.01
C PRO A 384 -29.17 -11.31 10.98
N LYS A 385 -28.34 -11.70 10.00
CA LYS A 385 -28.67 -12.75 9.02
C LYS A 385 -28.40 -14.13 9.63
N VAL A 386 -29.10 -15.14 9.12
CA VAL A 386 -28.91 -16.56 9.49
C VAL A 386 -28.45 -17.35 8.28
N LEU A 387 -27.86 -18.54 8.48
CA LEU A 387 -27.37 -19.37 7.38
C LEU A 387 -28.44 -19.68 6.33
N ALA A 388 -29.71 -19.84 6.76
CA ALA A 388 -30.83 -20.06 5.85
C ALA A 388 -31.09 -18.90 4.87
N ASN A 389 -30.50 -17.72 5.08
CA ASN A 389 -30.53 -16.62 4.10
C ASN A 389 -29.59 -16.85 2.91
N TYR A 390 -28.69 -17.85 2.97
CA TYR A 390 -27.66 -18.11 1.97
C TYR A 390 -27.83 -19.52 1.40
N PRO A 391 -28.45 -19.68 0.23
CA PRO A 391 -28.67 -21.00 -0.38
C PRO A 391 -27.38 -21.77 -0.64
N THR A 392 -26.29 -21.07 -0.93
CA THR A 392 -24.96 -21.66 -1.12
C THR A 392 -23.93 -21.02 -0.21
N ARG A 393 -22.81 -21.74 0.01
CA ARG A 393 -21.65 -21.18 0.71
C ARG A 393 -21.06 -19.98 -0.02
N LEU A 394 -21.14 -19.95 -1.35
CA LEU A 394 -20.69 -18.80 -2.12
C LEU A 394 -21.56 -17.55 -1.85
N ASP A 395 -22.85 -17.71 -1.58
CA ASP A 395 -23.72 -16.59 -1.19
C ASP A 395 -23.36 -16.04 0.18
N LEU A 396 -22.93 -16.89 1.11
CA LEU A 396 -22.36 -16.44 2.39
C LEU A 396 -21.06 -15.66 2.17
N LEU A 397 -20.17 -16.12 1.28
CA LEU A 397 -18.96 -15.38 0.94
C LEU A 397 -19.29 -14.01 0.36
N ARG A 398 -20.27 -13.92 -0.56
CA ARG A 398 -20.73 -12.63 -1.11
C ARG A 398 -21.25 -11.69 -0.02
N GLU A 399 -21.88 -12.19 1.05
CA GLU A 399 -22.19 -11.37 2.21
C GLU A 399 -20.93 -10.87 2.91
N ILE A 400 -19.96 -11.73 3.20
CA ILE A 400 -18.71 -11.32 3.85
C ILE A 400 -18.01 -10.22 3.03
N LEU A 401 -17.93 -10.40 1.71
CA LEU A 401 -17.34 -9.41 0.80
C LEU A 401 -18.15 -8.11 0.72
N ARG A 402 -19.49 -8.19 0.79
CA ARG A 402 -20.35 -7.00 0.87
C ARG A 402 -20.12 -6.21 2.16
N GLN A 403 -20.01 -6.91 3.29
CA GLN A 403 -19.66 -6.26 4.56
C GLN A 403 -18.28 -5.59 4.45
N LYS A 404 -17.29 -6.28 3.88
CA LYS A 404 -15.93 -5.75 3.68
C LYS A 404 -15.87 -4.54 2.76
N ARG A 405 -16.56 -4.59 1.62
CA ARG A 405 -16.69 -3.45 0.69
C ARG A 405 -17.16 -2.19 1.40
N TYR A 406 -18.32 -2.22 2.06
CA TYR A 406 -18.88 -1.00 2.65
C TYR A 406 -18.08 -0.54 3.88
N SER A 407 -17.52 -1.47 4.65
CA SER A 407 -16.65 -1.15 5.78
C SER A 407 -15.38 -0.43 5.35
N LEU A 408 -14.80 -0.81 4.21
CA LEU A 408 -13.53 -0.29 3.70
C LEU A 408 -13.67 0.60 2.45
N LEU A 409 -14.91 1.00 2.10
CA LEU A 409 -15.24 1.76 0.89
C LEU A 409 -14.32 2.98 0.75
N TYR A 410 -13.54 3.00 -0.32
CA TYR A 410 -12.56 4.06 -0.63
C TYR A 410 -11.46 4.28 0.42
N GLU A 411 -11.25 3.31 1.32
CA GLU A 411 -10.21 3.28 2.35
C GLU A 411 -9.17 2.18 2.12
N SER A 412 -9.46 1.20 1.25
CA SER A 412 -8.62 0.02 0.99
C SER A 412 -8.78 -0.42 -0.47
N PRO A 413 -7.75 -1.05 -1.09
CA PRO A 413 -7.87 -1.61 -2.43
C PRO A 413 -8.60 -2.98 -2.48
N SER A 414 -9.21 -3.41 -1.37
CA SER A 414 -9.57 -4.82 -1.14
C SER A 414 -10.59 -5.38 -2.13
N ARG A 415 -11.59 -4.60 -2.58
CA ARG A 415 -12.68 -5.16 -3.38
C ARG A 415 -12.18 -5.78 -4.70
N ALA A 416 -11.31 -5.09 -5.42
CA ALA A 416 -10.72 -5.61 -6.65
C ALA A 416 -9.87 -6.87 -6.37
N VAL A 417 -9.15 -6.90 -5.25
CA VAL A 417 -8.36 -8.07 -4.85
C VAL A 417 -9.27 -9.26 -4.54
N ASP A 418 -10.32 -9.05 -3.75
CA ASP A 418 -11.25 -10.08 -3.31
C ASP A 418 -12.01 -10.68 -4.50
N TYR A 419 -12.60 -9.83 -5.35
CA TYR A 419 -13.34 -10.29 -6.52
C TYR A 419 -12.47 -11.05 -7.51
N ARG A 420 -11.19 -10.66 -7.66
CA ARG A 420 -10.23 -11.42 -8.46
C ARG A 420 -9.89 -12.76 -7.80
N MET A 421 -9.57 -12.75 -6.50
CA MET A 421 -9.18 -13.93 -5.73
C MET A 421 -10.27 -15.00 -5.70
N PHE A 422 -11.53 -14.58 -5.65
CA PHE A 422 -12.69 -15.47 -5.58
C PHE A 422 -13.34 -15.78 -6.94
N GLY A 423 -12.77 -15.29 -8.06
CA GLY A 423 -13.30 -15.55 -9.40
C GLY A 423 -14.63 -14.83 -9.70
N LEU A 424 -14.91 -13.74 -8.99
CA LEU A 424 -16.15 -12.96 -9.07
C LEU A 424 -16.00 -11.71 -9.95
N TRP A 425 -14.88 -11.53 -10.67
CA TRP A 425 -14.57 -10.30 -11.40
C TRP A 425 -15.70 -9.79 -12.31
N THR A 426 -16.40 -10.70 -12.99
CA THR A 426 -17.52 -10.35 -13.88
C THR A 426 -18.75 -9.84 -13.12
N GLU A 427 -18.90 -10.15 -11.83
CA GLU A 427 -19.97 -9.65 -10.97
C GLU A 427 -19.82 -8.16 -10.64
N LEU A 428 -18.64 -7.56 -10.84
CA LEU A 428 -18.46 -6.10 -10.78
C LEU A 428 -19.26 -5.37 -11.87
N GLY A 429 -19.63 -6.09 -12.94
CA GLY A 429 -20.32 -5.57 -14.10
C GLY A 429 -19.41 -4.75 -15.03
N ALA A 430 -19.85 -4.63 -16.27
CA ALA A 430 -19.15 -3.83 -17.27
C ALA A 430 -19.23 -2.33 -16.95
N GLU A 431 -18.27 -1.57 -17.46
CA GLU A 431 -18.21 -0.10 -17.41
C GLU A 431 -17.71 0.43 -18.76
N ARG A 432 -18.03 1.69 -19.08
CA ARG A 432 -17.71 2.37 -20.35
C ARG A 432 -18.40 1.77 -21.58
N THR A 433 -18.47 0.45 -21.69
CA THR A 433 -19.20 -0.29 -22.72
C THR A 433 -19.92 -1.49 -22.11
N ALA A 434 -20.88 -2.08 -22.82
CA ALA A 434 -21.66 -3.22 -22.32
C ALA A 434 -20.86 -4.53 -22.15
N THR A 435 -19.68 -4.63 -22.74
CA THR A 435 -18.87 -5.87 -22.78
C THR A 435 -17.50 -5.73 -22.09
N ASN A 436 -17.14 -4.54 -21.64
CA ASN A 436 -15.83 -4.28 -21.04
C ASN A 436 -15.86 -4.44 -19.51
N PHE A 437 -15.31 -5.56 -19.02
CA PHE A 437 -15.15 -5.83 -17.59
C PHE A 437 -13.87 -5.25 -17.01
N GLY A 438 -13.08 -4.51 -17.80
CA GLY A 438 -11.83 -3.89 -17.38
C GLY A 438 -10.72 -4.89 -17.03
N PRO A 439 -9.52 -4.39 -16.69
CA PRO A 439 -8.36 -5.21 -16.42
C PRO A 439 -8.38 -5.77 -15.00
N MET A 440 -7.97 -7.03 -14.84
CA MET A 440 -7.82 -7.67 -13.52
C MET A 440 -6.47 -7.35 -12.86
N VAL A 441 -5.51 -6.82 -13.62
CA VAL A 441 -4.12 -6.59 -13.20
C VAL A 441 -3.56 -5.31 -13.79
N VAL A 442 -2.66 -4.66 -13.05
CA VAL A 442 -1.84 -3.56 -13.55
C VAL A 442 -0.58 -4.17 -14.20
N PRO A 443 -0.26 -3.84 -15.46
CA PRO A 443 0.87 -4.47 -16.15
C PRO A 443 2.22 -4.10 -15.53
N ILE A 444 3.25 -4.85 -15.92
CA ILE A 444 4.64 -4.45 -15.68
C ILE A 444 4.92 -3.19 -16.52
N PRO A 445 5.53 -2.14 -15.94
CA PRO A 445 5.82 -0.93 -16.69
C PRO A 445 6.74 -1.18 -17.89
N GLU A 446 6.57 -0.41 -18.95
CA GLU A 446 7.33 -0.60 -20.20
C GLU A 446 8.84 -0.53 -20.00
N ALA A 447 9.33 0.39 -19.15
CA ALA A 447 10.76 0.50 -18.86
C ALA A 447 11.34 -0.77 -18.21
N GLU A 448 10.60 -1.38 -17.27
CA GLU A 448 10.99 -2.64 -16.64
C GLU A 448 10.92 -3.80 -17.64
N ALA A 449 9.89 -3.83 -18.49
CA ALA A 449 9.75 -4.85 -19.52
C ALA A 449 10.89 -4.78 -20.55
N ASN A 450 11.24 -3.58 -21.00
CA ASN A 450 12.35 -3.34 -21.91
C ASN A 450 13.68 -3.75 -21.29
N ALA A 451 13.93 -3.41 -20.02
CA ALA A 451 15.13 -3.85 -19.30
C ALA A 451 15.25 -5.38 -19.21
N ARG A 452 14.12 -6.09 -19.23
CA ARG A 452 14.03 -7.55 -19.24
C ARG A 452 13.97 -8.16 -20.65
N ASN A 453 14.16 -7.39 -21.72
CA ASN A 453 13.96 -7.84 -23.10
C ASN A 453 12.57 -8.49 -23.31
N ASN A 454 11.54 -7.98 -22.64
CA ASN A 454 10.17 -8.52 -22.60
C ASN A 454 10.05 -9.97 -22.06
N ALA A 455 11.05 -10.47 -21.32
CA ALA A 455 10.95 -11.72 -20.58
C ALA A 455 10.11 -11.54 -19.31
N LEU A 456 8.78 -11.52 -19.48
CA LEU A 456 7.81 -11.21 -18.42
C LEU A 456 7.15 -12.42 -17.76
N THR A 457 7.56 -13.64 -18.13
CA THR A 457 7.02 -14.85 -17.51
C THR A 457 7.55 -14.98 -16.08
N CYS A 458 6.63 -15.00 -15.10
CA CYS A 458 7.00 -15.29 -13.73
C CYS A 458 7.42 -16.75 -13.55
N THR A 459 8.34 -16.99 -12.63
CA THR A 459 8.73 -18.34 -12.21
C THR A 459 8.15 -18.68 -10.84
N PRO A 460 7.77 -19.95 -10.58
CA PRO A 460 7.13 -20.38 -9.34
C PRO A 460 7.84 -19.98 -8.06
#